data_AF-A0A0L1IS04-F1
#
_entry.id   AF-A0A0L1IS04-F1
#
_cell.length_a   1.000
_cell.length_b   1.000
_cell.length_c   1.000
_cell.angle_alpha   90.00
_cell.angle_beta   90.00
_cell.angle_gamma   90.00
#
_symmetry.space_group_name_H-M   'P 1'
#
loop_
_entity.id
_entity.type
_entity.pdbx_description
1 polymer ?
#
loop_
_entity_poly.entity_id
_entity_poly.type
_entity_poly.pdbx_seq_one_letter_code
_entity_poly.pdbx_strand_id
1 'polypeptide(L)'
;MPPLRTSSLRLLRPSRAIAPTPIRNLRPLSTWLPKHLSPVKITTTKPPSLSPPQFPTQTRWRSTQTSSGKSQADLMVEELQELYETAKDEFEIATDSTNGTTIYAASDRESARDALNQLSAVFALYTTEMPSYDESQQPQQPQPDDSGSQIVSTYFDPADIKPEVRAEVKRRVGQRLRELENAVEALEERAKDD
;
A
#
# COMPACT_ATOMS: atom_id res chain seq x y z
N MET A 1 -20.38 -13.77 55.10
CA MET A 1 -21.54 -14.56 54.66
C MET A 1 -22.63 -13.62 54.15
N PRO A 2 -22.70 -13.36 52.84
CA PRO A 2 -23.74 -12.51 52.24
C PRO A 2 -24.94 -13.35 51.74
N PRO A 3 -26.18 -12.79 51.73
CA PRO A 3 -27.32 -13.43 51.06
C PRO A 3 -27.36 -13.11 49.56
N LEU A 4 -27.83 -14.10 48.79
CA LEU A 4 -27.91 -14.08 47.33
C LEU A 4 -29.05 -13.18 46.83
N ARG A 5 -28.81 -12.45 45.72
CA ARG A 5 -29.85 -11.78 44.94
C ARG A 5 -30.04 -12.51 43.61
N THR A 6 -31.25 -13.04 43.40
CA THR A 6 -31.70 -13.61 42.13
C THR A 6 -32.78 -12.72 41.49
N SER A 7 -33.09 -13.00 40.22
CA SER A 7 -34.12 -12.33 39.40
C SER A 7 -33.70 -10.94 38.85
N SER A 8 -33.97 -10.57 37.60
CA SER A 8 -34.86 -11.19 36.60
C SER A 8 -34.25 -11.23 35.20
N LEU A 9 -34.42 -12.35 34.51
CA LEU A 9 -34.33 -12.41 33.05
C LEU A 9 -35.55 -11.69 32.45
N ARG A 10 -35.34 -10.71 31.57
CA ARG A 10 -36.37 -10.22 30.65
C ARG A 10 -35.90 -10.42 29.22
N LEU A 11 -36.43 -11.46 28.59
CA LEU A 11 -36.50 -11.52 27.13
C LEU A 11 -37.29 -10.32 26.63
N LEU A 12 -36.84 -9.69 25.54
CA LEU A 12 -37.72 -9.22 24.46
C LEU A 12 -36.89 -8.95 23.18
N ARG A 13 -36.89 -9.92 22.26
CA ARG A 13 -36.94 -9.66 20.81
C ARG A 13 -38.36 -9.09 20.51
N PRO A 14 -38.60 -8.21 19.53
CA PRO A 14 -38.21 -8.37 18.12
C PRO A 14 -37.52 -7.08 17.58
N SER A 15 -37.32 -6.78 16.29
CA SER A 15 -37.81 -7.35 15.02
C SER A 15 -36.71 -7.43 13.95
N ARG A 16 -36.95 -8.26 12.92
CA ARG A 16 -36.15 -8.38 11.69
C ARG A 16 -37.00 -7.87 10.52
N ALA A 17 -36.68 -6.69 9.98
CA ALA A 17 -37.31 -6.18 8.77
C ALA A 17 -36.46 -6.57 7.55
N ILE A 18 -36.90 -7.59 6.82
CA ILE A 18 -36.42 -7.87 5.45
C ILE A 18 -37.53 -7.43 4.51
N ALA A 19 -37.17 -6.58 3.53
CA ALA A 19 -38.01 -6.24 2.39
C ALA A 19 -37.18 -6.39 1.10
N PRO A 20 -37.79 -6.73 -0.04
CA PRO A 20 -37.16 -7.60 -1.03
C PRO A 20 -36.41 -6.88 -2.15
N THR A 21 -35.40 -7.56 -2.69
CA THR A 21 -34.80 -7.24 -3.99
C THR A 21 -35.73 -7.64 -5.14
N PRO A 22 -35.91 -6.81 -6.18
CA PRO A 22 -36.53 -7.24 -7.42
C PRO A 22 -35.57 -8.12 -8.22
N ILE A 23 -35.99 -9.36 -8.47
CA ILE A 23 -35.24 -10.40 -9.19
C ILE A 23 -35.48 -10.27 -10.70
N ARG A 24 -34.40 -10.49 -11.49
CA ARG A 24 -34.38 -10.79 -12.94
C ARG A 24 -35.02 -9.78 -13.91
N ASN A 25 -34.17 -9.28 -14.82
CA ASN A 25 -34.50 -9.32 -16.24
C ASN A 25 -33.51 -10.27 -16.95
N LEU A 26 -34.05 -11.32 -17.58
CA LEU A 26 -33.32 -12.23 -18.47
C LEU A 26 -33.99 -12.17 -19.85
N ARG A 27 -33.30 -11.65 -20.87
CA ARG A 27 -33.61 -11.80 -22.31
C ARG A 27 -32.55 -11.06 -23.15
N PRO A 28 -32.36 -11.43 -24.43
CA PRO A 28 -32.22 -12.78 -24.95
C PRO A 28 -30.91 -12.95 -25.75
N LEU A 29 -30.63 -14.18 -26.15
CA LEU A 29 -29.64 -14.50 -27.18
C LEU A 29 -29.94 -13.70 -28.47
N SER A 30 -28.92 -13.02 -29.03
CA SER A 30 -28.96 -12.57 -30.42
C SER A 30 -27.69 -13.03 -31.14
N THR A 31 -27.85 -14.14 -31.85
CA THR A 31 -26.86 -14.69 -32.77
C THR A 31 -26.70 -13.77 -33.98
N TRP A 32 -25.50 -13.22 -34.23
CA TRP A 32 -25.08 -12.88 -35.59
C TRP A 32 -23.67 -13.38 -35.89
N LEU A 33 -23.62 -14.27 -36.87
CA LEU A 33 -22.45 -14.92 -37.41
C LEU A 33 -22.09 -14.24 -38.74
N PRO A 34 -20.95 -13.55 -38.88
CA PRO A 34 -20.37 -13.29 -40.18
C PRO A 34 -19.34 -14.38 -40.50
N LYS A 35 -19.74 -15.35 -41.34
CA LYS A 35 -18.77 -16.21 -42.02
C LYS A 35 -17.99 -15.34 -43.01
N HIS A 36 -16.68 -15.15 -42.78
CA HIS A 36 -15.80 -14.69 -43.85
C HIS A 36 -14.64 -15.68 -44.06
N LEU A 37 -14.97 -16.75 -44.79
CA LEU A 37 -13.97 -17.63 -45.39
C LEU A 37 -13.25 -16.84 -46.49
N SER A 38 -11.94 -16.64 -46.34
CA SER A 38 -11.07 -16.11 -47.39
C SER A 38 -9.64 -16.60 -47.16
N PRO A 39 -8.83 -16.73 -48.22
CA PRO A 39 -7.99 -17.91 -48.38
C PRO A 39 -6.58 -17.77 -47.78
N VAL A 40 -6.06 -18.93 -47.38
CA VAL A 40 -4.65 -19.15 -47.03
C VAL A 40 -3.75 -18.73 -48.21
N LYS A 41 -2.80 -17.83 -47.94
CA LYS A 41 -1.60 -17.64 -48.78
C LYS A 41 -0.37 -17.91 -47.95
N ILE A 42 0.33 -18.99 -48.28
CA ILE A 42 1.57 -19.40 -47.64
C ILE A 42 2.71 -18.62 -48.31
N THR A 43 3.39 -17.74 -47.57
CA THR A 43 4.65 -17.12 -48.02
C THR A 43 5.64 -17.05 -46.87
N THR A 44 6.65 -17.92 -46.95
CA THR A 44 8.03 -17.74 -46.47
C THR A 44 8.22 -16.98 -45.15
N THR A 45 8.29 -17.71 -44.05
CA THR A 45 8.74 -17.23 -42.74
C THR A 45 10.22 -16.89 -42.75
N LYS A 46 10.53 -15.60 -42.80
CA LYS A 46 11.81 -15.02 -42.35
C LYS A 46 11.82 -15.05 -40.81
N PRO A 47 12.92 -15.43 -40.14
CA PRO A 47 12.95 -15.43 -38.67
C PRO A 47 12.86 -13.99 -38.13
N PRO A 48 11.93 -13.69 -37.20
CA PRO A 48 11.98 -12.44 -36.46
C PRO A 48 13.17 -12.49 -35.49
N SER A 49 13.97 -11.42 -35.47
CA SER A 49 15.02 -11.23 -34.48
C SER A 49 14.40 -11.18 -33.09
N LEU A 50 14.91 -12.01 -32.16
CA LEU A 50 14.56 -11.93 -30.75
C LEU A 50 15.07 -10.59 -30.18
N SER A 51 14.16 -9.63 -30.02
CA SER A 51 14.37 -8.46 -29.16
C SER A 51 13.88 -8.82 -27.76
N PRO A 52 14.68 -8.62 -26.70
CA PRO A 52 14.22 -8.85 -25.34
C PRO A 52 13.09 -7.87 -24.97
N PRO A 53 12.17 -8.24 -24.07
CA PRO A 53 11.16 -7.31 -23.56
C PRO A 53 11.88 -6.18 -22.81
N GLN A 54 11.85 -4.99 -23.38
CA GLN A 54 12.23 -3.79 -22.64
C GLN A 54 11.09 -3.50 -21.66
N PHE A 55 11.33 -3.78 -20.38
CA PHE A 55 10.57 -3.14 -19.31
C PHE A 55 10.55 -1.63 -19.57
N PRO A 56 9.42 -0.93 -19.39
CA PRO A 56 9.40 0.51 -19.54
C PRO A 56 10.34 1.11 -18.49
N THR A 57 11.52 1.53 -18.93
CA THR A 57 12.42 2.35 -18.12
C THR A 57 11.61 3.55 -17.67
N GLN A 58 11.42 3.68 -16.35
CA GLN A 58 10.70 4.77 -15.69
C GLN A 58 10.92 6.06 -16.47
N THR A 59 9.92 6.45 -17.28
CA THR A 59 10.01 7.67 -18.06
C THR A 59 9.92 8.77 -17.03
N ARG A 60 11.08 9.37 -16.74
CA ARG A 60 11.21 10.44 -15.76
C ARG A 60 10.40 11.63 -16.22
N TRP A 61 9.10 11.60 -15.93
CA TRP A 61 8.21 12.73 -16.06
C TRP A 61 8.81 13.81 -15.18
N ARG A 62 9.44 14.78 -15.84
CA ARG A 62 10.03 15.93 -15.19
C ARG A 62 8.86 16.82 -14.78
N SER A 63 8.21 16.45 -13.69
CA SER A 63 7.09 17.19 -13.11
C SER A 63 7.45 18.66 -13.07
N THR A 64 6.55 19.48 -13.60
CA THR A 64 6.72 20.92 -13.68
C THR A 64 6.76 21.47 -12.25
N GLN A 65 7.97 21.60 -11.71
CA GLN A 65 8.21 22.20 -10.40
C GLN A 65 7.79 23.67 -10.44
N THR A 66 6.55 23.92 -10.03
CA THR A 66 6.06 25.23 -9.59
C THR A 66 6.57 25.48 -8.16
N SER A 67 7.89 25.35 -7.95
CA SER A 67 8.54 25.31 -6.63
C SER A 67 8.66 26.68 -5.93
N SER A 68 8.00 27.72 -6.44
CA SER A 68 8.17 29.11 -5.99
C SER A 68 7.43 29.49 -4.69
N GLY A 69 7.16 28.53 -3.78
CA GLY A 69 6.47 28.85 -2.52
C GLY A 69 5.97 27.71 -1.62
N LYS A 70 6.26 26.43 -1.93
CA LYS A 70 5.95 25.31 -1.02
C LYS A 70 6.89 25.36 0.20
N SER A 71 6.37 25.11 1.40
CA SER A 71 7.21 25.02 2.60
C SER A 71 7.97 23.68 2.65
N GLN A 72 9.02 23.59 3.48
CA GLN A 72 9.75 22.34 3.74
C GLN A 72 8.80 21.21 4.17
N ALA A 73 7.82 21.53 5.04
CA ALA A 73 6.79 20.58 5.46
C ALA A 73 5.92 20.09 4.30
N ASP A 74 5.57 20.97 3.35
CA ASP A 74 4.75 20.58 2.19
C ASP A 74 5.51 19.64 1.24
N LEU A 75 6.82 19.86 1.05
CA LEU A 75 7.67 18.98 0.22
C LEU A 75 7.84 17.58 0.84
N MET A 76 8.05 17.51 2.16
CA MET A 76 8.15 16.24 2.87
C MET A 76 6.80 15.48 2.89
N VAL A 77 5.69 16.22 2.96
CA VAL A 77 4.33 15.65 2.86
C VAL A 77 4.04 15.17 1.44
N GLU A 78 4.57 15.83 0.41
CA GLU A 78 4.45 15.40 -0.99
C GLU A 78 5.15 14.05 -1.22
N GLU A 79 6.40 13.90 -0.76
CA GLU A 79 7.14 12.62 -0.79
C GLU A 79 6.43 11.49 0.00
N LEU A 80 5.96 11.79 1.22
CA LEU A 80 5.19 10.83 2.02
C LEU A 80 3.82 10.50 1.41
N GLN A 81 3.22 11.41 0.65
CA GLN A 81 1.97 11.14 -0.07
C GLN A 81 2.21 10.22 -1.26
N GLU A 82 3.29 10.41 -2.03
CA GLU A 82 3.66 9.51 -3.13
C GLU A 82 3.90 8.08 -2.63
N LEU A 83 4.58 7.92 -1.48
CA LEU A 83 4.76 6.62 -0.83
C LEU A 83 3.44 6.03 -0.29
N TYR A 84 2.54 6.88 0.24
CA TYR A 84 1.22 6.44 0.72
C TYR A 84 0.30 5.96 -0.41
N GLU A 85 0.22 6.66 -1.55
CA GLU A 85 -0.55 6.18 -2.69
C GLU A 85 0.03 4.86 -3.21
N THR A 86 1.37 4.74 -3.30
CA THR A 86 2.04 3.48 -3.67
C THR A 86 1.64 2.33 -2.73
N ALA A 87 1.77 2.52 -1.42
CA ALA A 87 1.44 1.49 -0.43
C ALA A 87 -0.06 1.14 -0.41
N LYS A 88 -0.92 2.10 -0.73
CA LYS A 88 -2.36 1.90 -0.87
C LYS A 88 -2.72 1.10 -2.13
N ASP A 89 -2.10 1.39 -3.27
CA ASP A 89 -2.31 0.65 -4.52
C ASP A 89 -1.90 -0.83 -4.36
N GLU A 90 -0.72 -1.08 -3.76
CA GLU A 90 -0.27 -2.45 -3.44
C GLU A 90 -1.22 -3.15 -2.44
N PHE A 91 -1.76 -2.43 -1.44
CA PHE A 91 -2.75 -2.98 -0.51
C PHE A 91 -4.09 -3.32 -1.18
N GLU A 92 -4.55 -2.53 -2.15
CA GLU A 92 -5.75 -2.84 -2.95
C GLU A 92 -5.53 -4.11 -3.79
N ILE A 93 -4.37 -4.25 -4.45
CA ILE A 93 -3.98 -5.48 -5.17
C ILE A 93 -3.93 -6.69 -4.22
N ALA A 94 -3.27 -6.55 -3.06
CA ALA A 94 -3.17 -7.62 -2.05
C ALA A 94 -4.53 -8.06 -1.52
N THR A 95 -5.46 -7.12 -1.35
CA THR A 95 -6.84 -7.37 -0.92
C THR A 95 -7.60 -8.16 -1.98
N ASP A 96 -7.55 -7.72 -3.25
CA ASP A 96 -8.26 -8.38 -4.36
C ASP A 96 -7.70 -9.77 -4.66
N SER A 97 -6.37 -9.95 -4.68
CA SER A 97 -5.74 -11.26 -4.84
C SER A 97 -6.07 -12.22 -3.69
N THR A 98 -6.09 -11.74 -2.44
CA THR A 98 -6.48 -12.56 -1.28
C THR A 98 -7.96 -12.96 -1.37
N ASN A 99 -8.86 -12.01 -1.65
CA ASN A 99 -10.29 -12.27 -1.85
C ASN A 99 -10.57 -13.23 -3.02
N GLY A 100 -9.73 -13.21 -4.06
CA GLY A 100 -9.79 -14.10 -5.22
C GLY A 100 -9.10 -15.46 -5.04
N THR A 101 -8.51 -15.72 -3.86
CA THR A 101 -7.70 -16.92 -3.55
C THR A 101 -6.64 -17.20 -4.65
N THR A 102 -5.99 -16.14 -5.14
CA THR A 102 -5.02 -16.26 -6.24
C THR A 102 -3.68 -16.81 -5.72
N ILE A 103 -2.90 -17.40 -6.62
CA ILE A 103 -1.52 -17.81 -6.31
C ILE A 103 -0.58 -16.64 -6.01
N TYR A 104 -1.01 -15.40 -6.30
CA TYR A 104 -0.25 -14.18 -6.09
C TYR A 104 -0.50 -13.56 -4.71
N ALA A 105 -1.61 -13.92 -4.04
CA ALA A 105 -2.05 -13.32 -2.78
C ALA A 105 -0.98 -13.24 -1.68
N ALA A 106 -0.10 -14.24 -1.58
CA ALA A 106 1.02 -14.20 -0.63
C ALA A 106 2.10 -13.17 -1.03
N SER A 107 2.43 -13.08 -2.32
CA SER A 107 3.41 -12.11 -2.85
C SER A 107 2.86 -10.69 -2.80
N ASP A 108 1.59 -10.49 -3.11
CA ASP A 108 0.97 -9.15 -3.16
C ASP A 108 0.84 -8.57 -1.74
N ARG A 109 0.55 -9.41 -0.73
CA ARG A 109 0.60 -8.99 0.69
C ARG A 109 2.00 -8.59 1.12
N GLU A 110 3.04 -9.29 0.67
CA GLU A 110 4.43 -8.90 0.94
C GLU A 110 4.75 -7.54 0.30
N SER A 111 4.36 -7.31 -0.96
CA SER A 111 4.51 -6.00 -1.63
C SER A 111 3.84 -4.86 -0.85
N ALA A 112 2.61 -5.07 -0.37
CA ALA A 112 1.90 -4.10 0.46
C ALA A 112 2.61 -3.85 1.79
N ARG A 113 3.18 -4.90 2.40
CA ARG A 113 3.94 -4.82 3.66
C ARG A 113 5.26 -4.07 3.46
N ASP A 114 5.99 -4.33 2.38
CA ASP A 114 7.24 -3.64 2.03
C ASP A 114 7.01 -2.16 1.71
N ALA A 115 5.96 -1.84 0.94
CA ALA A 115 5.62 -0.45 0.63
C ALA A 115 5.21 0.33 1.90
N LEU A 116 4.46 -0.31 2.81
CA LEU A 116 4.15 0.24 4.12
C LEU A 116 5.41 0.44 4.98
N ASN A 117 6.33 -0.54 5.00
CA ASN A 117 7.59 -0.45 5.74
C ASN A 117 8.46 0.72 5.24
N GLN A 118 8.52 0.94 3.92
CA GLN A 118 9.23 2.09 3.34
C GLN A 118 8.58 3.43 3.73
N LEU A 119 7.26 3.54 3.65
CA LEU A 119 6.51 4.72 4.12
C LEU A 119 6.77 5.00 5.62
N SER A 120 6.70 3.97 6.46
CA SER A 120 6.97 4.05 7.90
C SER A 120 8.41 4.46 8.19
N ALA A 121 9.39 3.96 7.44
CA ALA A 121 10.80 4.33 7.57
C ALA A 121 11.04 5.81 7.23
N VAL A 122 10.54 6.31 6.10
CA VAL A 122 10.65 7.74 5.73
C VAL A 122 9.93 8.62 6.75
N PHE A 123 8.73 8.24 7.17
CA PHE A 123 7.97 8.94 8.20
C PHE A 123 8.73 8.99 9.54
N ALA A 124 9.37 7.90 9.94
CA ALA A 124 10.19 7.85 11.15
C ALA A 124 11.42 8.77 11.04
N LEU A 125 12.16 8.75 9.93
CA LEU A 125 13.29 9.66 9.68
C LEU A 125 12.89 11.13 9.77
N TYR A 126 11.72 11.47 9.22
CA TYR A 126 11.21 12.84 9.17
C TYR A 126 10.52 13.33 10.45
N THR A 127 10.06 12.44 11.33
CA THR A 127 9.29 12.82 12.54
C THR A 127 9.93 12.42 13.86
N THR A 128 10.98 11.59 13.86
CA THR A 128 11.76 11.26 15.05
C THR A 128 12.76 12.37 15.32
N GLU A 129 12.69 12.98 16.50
CA GLU A 129 13.75 13.87 16.99
C GLU A 129 14.93 12.98 17.42
N MET A 130 16.03 13.00 16.65
CA MET A 130 17.29 12.47 17.17
C MET A 130 17.77 13.40 18.30
N PRO A 131 18.02 12.89 19.51
CA PRO A 131 18.65 13.70 20.54
C PRO A 131 20.06 14.06 20.06
N SER A 132 20.38 15.35 20.04
CA SER A 132 21.75 15.82 19.82
C SER A 132 22.64 15.24 20.90
N TYR A 133 23.51 14.31 20.49
CA TYR A 133 24.45 13.61 21.35
C TYR A 133 25.50 14.59 21.88
N ASP A 134 25.52 14.77 23.20
CA ASP A 134 26.71 15.26 23.89
C ASP A 134 27.76 14.12 23.90
N GLU A 135 29.02 14.48 23.72
CA GLU A 135 30.08 13.58 23.28
C GLU A 135 30.67 12.79 24.46
N SER A 136 30.34 11.50 24.59
CA SER A 136 31.06 10.57 25.48
C SER A 136 30.78 9.07 25.22
N GLN A 137 31.57 8.45 24.32
CA GLN A 137 32.30 7.17 24.51
C GLN A 137 32.50 6.35 23.22
N GLN A 138 33.70 6.53 22.64
CA GLN A 138 34.61 5.61 21.93
C GLN A 138 34.13 4.47 21.00
N PRO A 139 34.93 4.14 19.96
CA PRO A 139 34.50 3.31 18.83
C PRO A 139 34.66 1.80 19.06
N GLN A 140 33.76 1.01 18.47
CA GLN A 140 34.06 -0.37 18.06
C GLN A 140 33.80 -0.56 16.56
N GLN A 141 34.59 -1.45 15.97
CA GLN A 141 34.84 -1.57 14.53
C GLN A 141 33.84 -2.49 13.80
N PRO A 142 33.78 -2.44 12.46
CA PRO A 142 32.58 -2.83 11.72
C PRO A 142 32.45 -4.35 11.53
N GLN A 143 31.22 -4.85 11.66
CA GLN A 143 30.81 -6.08 10.98
C GLN A 143 30.11 -5.73 9.66
N PRO A 144 30.49 -6.36 8.54
CA PRO A 144 29.67 -6.41 7.34
C PRO A 144 28.76 -7.63 7.46
N ASP A 145 27.67 -7.52 8.21
CA ASP A 145 26.56 -8.44 8.03
C ASP A 145 25.69 -7.98 6.84
N ASP A 146 25.22 -8.96 6.07
CA ASP A 146 24.43 -8.82 4.85
C ASP A 146 22.97 -8.43 5.16
N SER A 147 22.78 -7.51 6.12
CA SER A 147 21.50 -6.89 6.38
C SER A 147 21.21 -5.90 5.26
N GLY A 148 20.20 -6.22 4.46
CA GLY A 148 19.60 -5.32 3.47
C GLY A 148 18.93 -4.13 4.12
N SER A 149 19.71 -3.28 4.79
CA SER A 149 19.36 -1.90 5.13
C SER A 149 19.22 -1.16 3.81
N GLN A 150 18.03 -1.33 3.20
CA GLN A 150 17.62 -0.67 1.98
C GLN A 150 17.82 0.81 2.23
N ILE A 151 18.86 1.37 1.60
CA ILE A 151 19.33 2.72 1.92
C ILE A 151 18.24 3.68 1.44
N VAL A 152 17.32 4.04 2.34
CA VAL A 152 16.15 4.84 2.00
C VAL A 152 16.65 6.23 1.66
N SER A 153 16.80 6.47 0.36
CA SER A 153 17.37 7.70 -0.21
C SER A 153 16.36 8.84 -0.13
N THR A 154 16.07 9.28 1.10
CA THR A 154 15.20 10.42 1.41
C THR A 154 15.72 11.71 0.79
N TYR A 155 14.80 12.58 0.36
CA TYR A 155 15.19 13.85 -0.28
C TYR A 155 15.76 14.89 0.71
N PHE A 156 15.51 14.72 2.01
CA PHE A 156 15.96 15.62 3.07
C PHE A 156 16.88 14.92 4.08
N ASP A 157 17.89 15.65 4.57
CA ASP A 157 18.70 15.23 5.73
C ASP A 157 17.84 15.31 7.01
N PRO A 158 17.67 14.23 7.77
CA PRO A 158 16.90 14.24 9.01
C PRO A 158 17.49 15.15 10.10
N ALA A 159 18.76 15.58 10.04
CA ALA A 159 19.36 16.51 10.99
C ALA A 159 18.84 17.96 10.82
N ASP A 160 18.58 18.40 9.58
CA ASP A 160 18.21 19.79 9.24
C ASP A 160 16.71 20.11 9.45
N ILE A 161 15.91 19.14 9.91
CA ILE A 161 14.46 19.31 10.06
C ILE A 161 14.12 19.96 11.41
N LYS A 162 13.61 21.19 11.36
CA LYS A 162 13.09 21.93 12.52
C LYS A 162 11.95 21.17 13.22
N PRO A 163 11.84 21.21 14.57
CA PRO A 163 10.80 20.49 15.30
C PRO A 163 9.37 20.89 14.90
N GLU A 164 9.15 22.17 14.56
CA GLU A 164 7.87 22.67 14.04
C GLU A 164 7.45 21.97 12.73
N VAL A 165 8.42 21.71 11.84
CA VAL A 165 8.20 20.99 10.58
C VAL A 165 7.89 19.52 10.85
N ARG A 166 8.64 18.86 11.75
CA ARG A 166 8.39 17.47 12.17
C ARG A 166 6.98 17.31 12.72
N ALA A 167 6.54 18.23 13.59
CA ALA A 167 5.21 18.21 14.18
C ALA A 167 4.09 18.33 13.13
N GLU A 168 4.25 19.20 12.14
CA GLU A 168 3.26 19.38 11.07
C GLU A 168 3.19 18.17 10.11
N VAL A 169 4.35 17.59 9.75
CA VAL A 169 4.42 16.35 8.96
C VAL A 169 3.74 15.19 9.72
N LYS A 170 4.08 15.03 11.01
CA LYS A 170 3.49 14.04 11.92
C LYS A 170 1.97 14.20 12.05
N ARG A 171 1.47 15.44 12.10
CA ARG A 171 0.03 15.76 12.17
C ARG A 171 -0.71 15.42 10.88
N ARG A 172 -0.10 15.65 9.70
CA ARG A 172 -0.74 15.43 8.40
C ARG A 172 -0.77 13.96 7.97
N VAL A 173 0.35 13.25 8.14
CA VAL A 173 0.52 11.88 7.60
C VAL A 173 0.26 10.82 8.68
N GLY A 174 0.55 11.12 9.95
CA GLY A 174 0.56 10.12 11.02
C GLY A 174 -0.79 9.50 11.41
N GLN A 175 -1.92 10.03 10.92
CA GLN A 175 -3.22 9.35 11.01
C GLN A 175 -3.36 8.31 9.88
N ARG A 176 -3.13 8.73 8.63
CA ARG A 176 -3.24 7.89 7.43
C ARG A 176 -2.31 6.68 7.50
N LEU A 177 -1.11 6.89 8.02
CA LEU A 177 -0.15 5.80 8.26
C LEU A 177 -0.75 4.72 9.18
N ARG A 178 -1.29 5.11 10.33
CA ARG A 178 -1.92 4.16 11.27
C ARG A 178 -3.15 3.48 10.69
N GLU A 179 -3.96 4.20 9.91
CA GLU A 179 -5.12 3.61 9.22
C GLU A 179 -4.68 2.51 8.26
N LEU A 180 -3.58 2.73 7.50
CA LEU A 180 -3.02 1.73 6.59
C LEU A 180 -2.29 0.59 7.33
N GLU A 181 -1.55 0.87 8.42
CA GLU A 181 -0.92 -0.14 9.28
C GLU A 181 -1.96 -1.15 9.79
N ASN A 182 -3.04 -0.67 10.41
CA ASN A 182 -4.12 -1.53 10.91
C ASN A 182 -4.84 -2.29 9.78
N ALA A 183 -4.95 -1.70 8.58
CA ALA A 183 -5.60 -2.34 7.44
C ALA A 183 -4.75 -3.50 6.87
N VAL A 184 -3.43 -3.30 6.74
CA VAL A 184 -2.48 -4.35 6.33
C VAL A 184 -2.44 -5.47 7.37
N GLU A 185 -2.34 -5.14 8.67
CA GLU A 185 -2.35 -6.13 9.76
C GLU A 185 -3.64 -6.98 9.74
N ALA A 186 -4.82 -6.35 9.61
CA ALA A 186 -6.09 -7.08 9.52
C ALA A 186 -6.22 -7.95 8.25
N LEU A 187 -5.63 -7.52 7.13
CA LEU A 187 -5.55 -8.34 5.90
C LEU A 187 -4.64 -9.56 6.11
N GLU A 188 -3.49 -9.38 6.76
CA GLU A 188 -2.58 -10.47 7.10
C GLU A 188 -3.18 -11.45 8.11
N GLU A 189 -3.87 -10.98 9.15
CA GLU A 189 -4.57 -11.84 10.12
C GLU A 189 -5.60 -12.72 9.41
N ARG A 190 -6.50 -12.10 8.64
CA ARG A 190 -7.52 -12.83 7.87
C ARG A 190 -6.90 -13.87 6.93
N ALA A 191 -5.78 -13.55 6.28
CA ALA A 191 -5.10 -14.43 5.35
C ALA A 191 -4.27 -15.56 6.01
N LYS A 192 -4.18 -15.59 7.35
CA LYS A 192 -3.61 -16.71 8.13
C LYS A 192 -4.67 -17.75 8.49
N ASP A 193 -5.96 -17.40 8.39
CA ASP A 193 -7.11 -18.24 8.73
C ASP A 193 -7.75 -18.97 7.52
N ASP A 194 -7.36 -18.61 6.28
CA ASP A 194 -7.80 -19.22 4.99
C ASP A 194 -6.97 -20.46 4.57
#